data_AF-A0A1X6MTC7-F1
#
_entry.id   AF-A0A1X6MTC7-F1
#
_cell.length_a   1.000
_cell.length_b   1.000
_cell.length_c   1.000
_cell.angle_alpha   90.00
_cell.angle_beta   90.00
_cell.angle_gamma   90.00
#
_symmetry.space_group_name_H-M   'P 1'
#
loop_
_entity.id
_entity.type
_entity.pdbx_description
1 polymer ?
#
loop_
_entity_poly.entity_id
_entity_poly.type
_entity_poly.pdbx_seq_one_letter_code
_entity_poly.pdbx_strand_id
1 'polypeptide(L)'
;MKTRRKSKAAAAAAVEAATAASTRENSPAPAPAPLAPGAPISVAIPEDVDADILSNLLPDVDLSSPSSDVILSLYRLVVAQATESDATQRELEEARADIERKDVELDQALQDRDYAASELESTLDSVRKELEQVKQEKEELGTSCAIAGARLIDIPLQLSPVPHCRHNLHRSQRHNQCLLLRSSLSSIG
;
A
#
# COMPACT_ATOMS: atom_id res chain seq x y z
N MET A 1 4.23 -10.62 -22.93
CA MET A 1 4.98 -11.86 -22.63
C MET A 1 6.37 -11.81 -23.26
N LYS A 2 7.43 -11.75 -22.44
CA LYS A 2 8.83 -12.01 -22.84
C LYS A 2 9.64 -12.26 -21.56
N THR A 3 9.96 -13.53 -21.30
CA THR A 3 10.56 -14.02 -20.05
C THR A 3 12.09 -13.98 -20.11
N ARG A 4 12.68 -13.43 -19.05
CA ARG A 4 14.12 -13.24 -18.78
C ARG A 4 14.70 -14.52 -18.17
N ARG A 5 15.63 -15.20 -18.86
CA ARG A 5 16.32 -16.39 -18.33
C ARG A 5 17.75 -16.50 -18.84
N LYS A 6 18.70 -15.77 -18.23
CA LYS A 6 20.13 -16.08 -18.36
C LYS A 6 20.99 -15.34 -17.32
N SER A 7 21.26 -15.98 -16.19
CA SER A 7 22.36 -15.61 -15.27
C SER A 7 22.51 -16.63 -14.14
N LYS A 8 22.90 -17.87 -14.48
CA LYS A 8 23.35 -18.89 -13.50
C LYS A 8 24.43 -19.77 -14.13
N ALA A 9 25.61 -19.19 -14.38
CA ALA A 9 26.78 -19.92 -14.93
C ALA A 9 28.12 -19.22 -14.65
N ALA A 10 28.28 -18.48 -13.54
CA ALA A 10 29.53 -17.76 -13.22
C ALA A 10 30.11 -18.08 -11.83
N ALA A 11 29.64 -19.13 -11.15
CA ALA A 11 30.08 -19.49 -9.80
C ALA A 11 30.88 -20.81 -9.71
N ALA A 12 31.20 -21.46 -10.83
CA ALA A 12 31.85 -22.78 -10.84
C ALA A 12 33.32 -22.77 -11.33
N ALA A 13 33.90 -21.60 -11.64
CA ALA A 13 35.26 -21.50 -12.19
C ALA A 13 36.31 -20.91 -11.23
N ALA A 14 35.95 -20.69 -9.95
CA ALA A 14 36.84 -20.07 -8.96
C ALA A 14 37.41 -21.05 -7.91
N VAL A 15 37.14 -22.36 -8.03
CA VAL A 15 37.54 -23.37 -7.02
C VAL A 15 38.71 -24.27 -7.48
N GLU A 16 39.17 -24.16 -8.73
CA GLU A 16 40.24 -25.03 -9.28
C GLU A 16 41.60 -24.33 -9.51
N ALA A 17 41.91 -23.24 -8.81
CA ALA A 17 43.18 -22.52 -8.96
C ALA A 17 44.00 -22.34 -7.67
N ALA A 18 43.66 -23.03 -6.58
CA ALA A 18 44.34 -22.87 -5.28
C ALA A 18 45.10 -24.11 -4.76
N THR A 19 45.15 -25.22 -5.50
CA THR A 19 45.76 -26.48 -5.03
C THR A 19 46.97 -26.93 -5.85
N ALA A 20 47.78 -25.98 -6.36
CA ALA A 20 48.95 -26.30 -7.17
C ALA A 20 50.12 -25.33 -6.98
N ALA A 21 50.50 -25.01 -5.73
CA ALA A 21 51.81 -24.42 -5.45
C ALA A 21 52.15 -24.53 -3.96
N SER A 22 52.86 -25.59 -3.57
CA SER A 22 54.05 -25.50 -2.70
C SER A 22 54.45 -26.90 -2.22
N THR A 23 55.07 -27.66 -3.11
CA THR A 23 55.87 -28.84 -2.76
C THR A 23 57.32 -28.38 -2.76
N ARG A 24 57.91 -28.13 -1.59
CA ARG A 24 59.36 -27.86 -1.49
C ARG A 24 59.98 -28.47 -0.23
N GLU A 25 60.60 -29.63 -0.45
CA GLU A 25 61.95 -30.02 -0.02
C GLU A 25 62.36 -29.98 1.47
N ASN A 26 62.34 -31.18 2.08
CA ASN A 26 63.41 -31.84 2.84
C ASN A 26 64.69 -31.04 3.22
N SER A 27 64.94 -30.84 4.53
CA SER A 27 66.18 -31.28 5.20
C SER A 27 66.14 -31.10 6.73
N PRO A 28 66.95 -31.88 7.48
CA PRO A 28 66.70 -32.23 8.88
C PRO A 28 67.42 -31.29 9.85
N ALA A 29 66.84 -31.09 11.04
CA ALA A 29 67.49 -30.40 12.14
C ALA A 29 67.20 -31.13 13.47
N PRO A 30 68.13 -31.04 14.44
CA PRO A 30 68.55 -32.16 15.29
C PRO A 30 67.65 -32.34 16.52
N ALA A 31 67.67 -33.55 17.08
CA ALA A 31 67.25 -33.78 18.46
C ALA A 31 68.20 -33.05 19.44
N PRO A 32 67.64 -32.38 20.47
CA PRO A 32 68.23 -32.55 21.80
C PRO A 32 67.20 -32.65 22.93
N ALA A 33 67.38 -33.71 23.72
CA ALA A 33 67.25 -33.82 25.18
C ALA A 33 65.88 -33.65 25.90
N PRO A 34 65.70 -34.35 27.05
CA PRO A 34 64.44 -34.44 27.77
C PRO A 34 64.10 -33.14 28.51
N LEU A 35 62.84 -32.73 28.41
CA LEU A 35 62.26 -31.57 29.09
C LEU A 35 62.33 -31.76 30.63
N ALA A 36 63.07 -30.89 31.30
CA ALA A 36 63.02 -30.72 32.75
C ALA A 36 61.70 -30.01 33.14
N PRO A 37 61.02 -30.42 34.23
CA PRO A 37 59.81 -29.75 34.70
C PRO A 37 60.20 -28.43 35.38
N GLY A 38 59.85 -27.30 34.75
CA GLY A 38 60.06 -25.96 35.32
C GLY A 38 60.45 -24.85 34.34
N ALA A 39 60.44 -25.07 33.02
CA ALA A 39 60.69 -24.00 32.06
C ALA A 39 59.57 -22.95 32.08
N PRO A 40 59.87 -21.64 32.23
CA PRO A 40 58.85 -20.59 32.16
C PRO A 40 58.26 -20.56 30.75
N ILE A 41 56.94 -20.70 30.67
CA ILE A 41 56.20 -20.58 29.41
C ILE A 41 56.21 -19.11 29.02
N SER A 42 57.16 -18.73 28.17
CA SER A 42 57.22 -17.38 27.59
C SER A 42 56.36 -17.35 26.33
N VAL A 43 55.19 -16.72 26.41
CA VAL A 43 54.28 -16.52 25.28
C VAL A 43 54.53 -15.12 24.74
N ALA A 44 54.97 -15.01 23.49
CA ALA A 44 55.04 -13.72 22.82
C ALA A 44 53.61 -13.22 22.57
N ILE A 45 53.27 -12.06 23.13
CA ILE A 45 51.98 -11.41 22.94
C ILE A 45 51.88 -11.01 21.45
N PRO A 46 50.84 -11.42 20.71
CA PRO A 46 50.63 -11.03 19.32
C PRO A 46 50.50 -9.51 19.16
N GLU A 47 50.97 -8.97 18.03
CA GLU A 47 50.95 -7.51 17.75
C GLU A 47 49.53 -6.91 17.68
N ASP A 48 48.52 -7.75 17.45
CA ASP A 48 47.11 -7.37 17.39
C ASP A 48 46.48 -7.18 18.79
N VAL A 49 47.23 -7.47 19.86
CA VAL A 49 46.76 -7.40 21.24
C VAL A 49 47.28 -6.12 21.89
N ASP A 50 46.37 -5.19 22.14
CA ASP A 50 46.70 -3.89 22.72
C ASP A 50 46.93 -3.99 24.24
N ALA A 51 48.21 -3.89 24.63
CA ALA A 51 48.63 -4.00 26.02
C ALA A 51 48.08 -2.86 26.90
N ASP A 52 47.81 -1.68 26.33
CA ASP A 52 47.24 -0.55 27.06
C ASP A 52 45.77 -0.83 27.41
N ILE A 53 45.02 -1.46 26.51
CA ILE A 53 43.62 -1.86 26.76
C ILE A 53 43.57 -2.98 27.81
N LEU A 54 44.45 -3.98 27.70
CA LEU A 54 44.52 -5.06 28.68
C LEU A 54 44.91 -4.54 30.08
N SER A 55 45.83 -3.58 30.15
CA SER A 55 46.24 -2.96 31.43
C SER A 55 45.11 -2.12 32.05
N ASN A 56 44.24 -1.51 31.24
CA ASN A 56 43.05 -0.81 31.72
C ASN A 56 41.94 -1.77 32.20
N LEU A 57 41.79 -2.92 31.54
CA LEU A 57 40.82 -3.95 31.93
C LEU A 57 41.28 -4.78 33.14
N LEU A 58 42.60 -4.92 33.33
CA LEU A 58 43.23 -5.70 34.39
C LEU A 58 44.35 -4.89 35.07
N PRO A 59 44.01 -3.86 35.87
CA PRO A 59 45.02 -2.97 36.47
C PRO A 59 45.94 -3.65 37.48
N ASP A 60 45.57 -4.84 37.99
CA ASP A 60 46.31 -5.56 39.05
C ASP A 60 47.10 -6.79 38.54
N VAL A 61 47.27 -6.95 37.23
CA VAL A 61 47.86 -8.16 36.63
C VAL A 61 49.19 -7.88 35.93
N ASP A 62 50.26 -8.52 36.41
CA ASP A 62 51.56 -8.51 35.74
C ASP A 62 51.57 -9.47 34.52
N LEU A 63 51.31 -8.92 33.34
CA LEU A 63 51.33 -9.63 32.06
C LEU A 63 52.73 -10.15 31.66
N SER A 64 53.79 -9.66 32.31
CA SER A 64 55.18 -10.13 32.15
C SER A 64 55.42 -11.51 32.75
N SER A 65 54.64 -11.94 33.74
CA SER A 65 54.76 -13.25 34.39
C SER A 65 53.39 -13.70 34.92
N PRO A 66 52.44 -14.03 34.04
CA PRO A 66 51.10 -14.35 34.46
C PRO A 66 51.07 -15.67 35.23
N SER A 67 50.33 -15.71 36.35
CA SER A 67 50.05 -16.95 37.05
C SER A 67 49.07 -17.82 36.26
N SER A 68 49.06 -19.13 36.49
CA SER A 68 48.12 -20.05 35.85
C SER A 68 46.65 -19.62 36.03
N ASP A 69 46.31 -19.10 37.21
CA ASP A 69 44.97 -18.64 37.53
C ASP A 69 44.56 -17.40 36.72
N VAL A 70 45.50 -16.47 36.52
CA VAL A 70 45.31 -15.28 35.68
C VAL A 70 45.01 -15.67 34.24
N ILE A 71 45.77 -16.61 33.67
CA ILE A 71 45.58 -17.07 32.29
C ILE A 71 44.17 -17.68 32.12
N LEU A 72 43.73 -18.49 33.09
CA LEU A 72 42.39 -19.07 33.08
C LEU A 72 41.29 -18.01 33.23
N SER A 73 41.49 -17.00 34.07
CA SER A 73 40.54 -15.89 34.21
C SER A 73 40.43 -15.07 32.92
N LEU A 74 41.55 -14.78 32.25
CA LEU A 74 41.57 -14.05 30.98
C LEU A 74 40.87 -14.85 29.88
N TYR A 75 41.13 -16.16 29.80
CA TYR A 75 40.44 -17.03 28.86
C TYR A 75 38.93 -17.04 29.09
N ARG A 76 38.48 -17.14 30.34
CA ARG A 76 37.05 -17.08 30.69
C ARG A 76 36.43 -15.73 30.33
N LEU A 77 37.15 -14.64 30.58
CA LEU A 77 36.71 -13.29 30.23
C LEU A 77 36.54 -13.14 28.72
N VAL A 78 37.54 -13.56 27.94
CA VAL A 78 37.50 -13.50 26.47
C VAL A 78 36.37 -14.36 25.92
N VAL A 79 36.16 -15.56 26.46
CA VAL A 79 35.03 -16.42 26.06
C VAL A 79 33.70 -15.77 26.41
N ALA A 80 33.54 -15.21 27.61
CA ALA A 80 32.32 -14.51 28.01
C ALA A 80 32.04 -13.31 27.08
N GLN A 81 33.05 -12.50 26.81
CA GLN A 81 32.93 -11.34 25.92
C GLN A 81 32.63 -11.74 24.48
N ALA A 82 33.22 -12.83 23.97
CA ALA A 82 32.89 -13.38 22.66
C ALA A 82 31.42 -13.82 22.60
N THR A 83 30.92 -14.50 23.64
CA THR A 83 29.51 -14.91 23.68
C THR A 83 28.54 -13.73 23.79
N GLU A 84 28.93 -12.67 24.48
CA GLU A 84 28.15 -11.43 24.58
C GLU A 84 28.14 -10.66 23.25
N SER A 85 29.29 -10.60 22.56
CA SER A 85 29.38 -10.03 21.22
C SER A 85 28.51 -10.80 20.22
N ASP A 86 28.52 -12.14 20.28
CA ASP A 86 27.67 -12.98 19.43
C ASP A 86 26.18 -12.77 19.74
N ALA A 87 25.81 -12.62 21.01
CA ALA A 87 24.44 -12.36 21.42
C ALA A 87 23.95 -10.99 20.91
N THR A 88 24.73 -9.94 21.15
CA THR A 88 24.40 -8.58 20.70
C THR A 88 24.36 -8.48 19.18
N GLN A 89 25.22 -9.22 18.46
CA GLN A 89 25.17 -9.27 17.00
C GLN A 89 23.88 -9.92 16.50
N ARG A 90 23.42 -11.00 17.12
CA ARG A 90 22.13 -11.62 16.77
C ARG A 90 20.95 -10.69 17.03
N GLU A 91 20.96 -9.99 18.17
CA GLU A 91 19.93 -9.00 18.49
C GLU A 91 19.90 -7.84 17.48
N LEU A 92 21.07 -7.38 17.02
CA LEU A 92 21.15 -6.38 15.96
C LEU A 92 20.62 -6.89 14.62
N GLU A 93 20.92 -8.14 14.26
CA GLU A 93 20.41 -8.77 13.05
C GLU A 93 18.88 -8.92 13.10
N GLU A 94 18.33 -9.33 14.26
CA GLU A 94 16.88 -9.42 14.49
C GLU A 94 16.21 -8.04 14.43
N ALA A 95 16.78 -7.04 15.09
CA ALA A 95 16.27 -5.67 15.05
C ALA A 95 16.27 -5.10 13.61
N ARG A 96 17.31 -5.39 12.82
CA ARG A 96 17.36 -5.01 11.40
C ARG A 96 16.29 -5.71 10.58
N ALA A 97 16.11 -7.02 10.78
CA ALA A 97 15.07 -7.78 10.10
C ALA A 97 13.66 -7.27 10.44
N ASP A 98 13.43 -6.87 11.69
CA ASP A 98 12.17 -6.28 12.13
C ASP A 98 11.93 -4.88 11.56
N ILE A 99 12.98 -4.07 11.41
CA ILE A 99 12.88 -2.77 10.71
C ILE A 99 12.48 -3.01 9.24
N GLU A 100 13.17 -3.91 8.53
CA GLU A 100 12.85 -4.23 7.15
C GLU A 100 11.42 -4.77 6.99
N ARG A 101 10.96 -5.62 7.92
CA ARG A 101 9.57 -6.10 7.93
C ARG A 101 8.59 -4.94 8.08
N LYS A 102 8.84 -4.03 9.03
CA LYS A 102 7.96 -2.87 9.27
C LYS A 102 7.95 -1.90 8.10
N ASP A 103 9.08 -1.70 7.44
CA ASP A 103 9.15 -0.85 6.25
C ASP A 103 8.27 -1.43 5.12
N VAL A 104 8.32 -2.74 4.90
CA VAL A 104 7.44 -3.42 3.92
C VAL A 104 5.97 -3.30 4.32
N GLU A 105 5.64 -3.45 5.59
CA GLU A 105 4.26 -3.29 6.09
C GLU A 105 3.75 -1.85 5.92
N LEU A 106 4.58 -0.85 6.18
CA LEU A 106 4.25 0.55 5.98
C LEU A 106 4.05 0.88 4.50
N ASP A 107 4.94 0.41 3.62
CA ASP A 107 4.80 0.61 2.18
C ASP A 107 3.50 -0.01 1.65
N GLN A 108 3.15 -1.21 2.12
CA GLN A 108 1.88 -1.84 1.76
C GLN A 108 0.69 -1.02 2.28
N ALA A 109 0.72 -0.56 3.53
CA ALA A 109 -0.34 0.25 4.10
C ALA A 109 -0.51 1.60 3.38
N LEU A 110 0.58 2.20 2.91
CA LEU A 110 0.53 3.42 2.10
C LEU A 110 -0.11 3.14 0.74
N GLN A 111 0.30 2.07 0.06
CA GLN A 111 -0.30 1.67 -1.23
C GLN A 111 -1.79 1.37 -1.10
N ASP A 112 -2.21 0.67 -0.05
CA ASP A 112 -3.62 0.36 0.21
C ASP A 112 -4.43 1.64 0.45
N ARG A 113 -3.85 2.62 1.16
CA ARG A 113 -4.48 3.93 1.38
C ARG A 113 -4.59 4.74 0.10
N ASP A 114 -3.54 4.77 -0.72
CA ASP A 114 -3.53 5.48 -2.00
C ASP A 114 -4.56 4.86 -2.96
N TYR A 115 -4.63 3.53 -2.99
CA TYR A 115 -5.63 2.81 -3.77
C TYR A 115 -7.05 3.13 -3.29
N ALA A 116 -7.30 3.05 -1.98
CA ALA A 116 -8.61 3.38 -1.40
C ALA A 116 -9.00 4.84 -1.68
N ALA A 117 -8.04 5.78 -1.61
CA ALA A 117 -8.28 7.18 -1.93
C ALA A 117 -8.65 7.37 -3.41
N SER A 118 -7.96 6.68 -4.33
CA SER A 118 -8.26 6.73 -5.76
C SER A 118 -9.63 6.14 -6.09
N GLU A 119 -10.01 5.02 -5.47
CA GLU A 119 -11.35 4.44 -5.60
C GLU A 119 -12.44 5.38 -5.06
N LEU A 120 -12.20 6.03 -3.91
CA LEU A 120 -13.11 7.02 -3.36
C LEU A 120 -13.25 8.25 -4.27
N GLU A 121 -12.16 8.72 -4.87
CA GLU A 121 -12.21 9.82 -5.83
C GLU A 121 -13.00 9.44 -7.09
N SER A 122 -12.77 8.25 -7.64
CA SER A 122 -13.50 7.70 -8.78
C SER A 122 -15.01 7.58 -8.50
N THR A 123 -15.37 7.07 -7.32
CA THR A 123 -16.79 6.96 -6.90
C THR A 123 -17.43 8.33 -6.69
N LEU A 124 -16.72 9.29 -6.08
CA LEU A 124 -17.19 10.67 -5.95
C LEU A 124 -17.44 11.31 -7.32
N ASP A 125 -16.54 11.10 -8.28
CA ASP A 125 -16.71 11.62 -9.63
C ASP A 125 -17.86 10.95 -10.38
N SER A 126 -18.09 9.65 -10.18
CA SER A 126 -19.28 8.96 -10.70
C SER A 126 -20.56 9.57 -10.13
N VAL A 127 -20.63 9.71 -8.80
CA VAL A 127 -21.81 10.26 -8.11
C VAL A 127 -22.06 11.72 -8.53
N ARG A 128 -21.00 12.52 -8.73
CA ARG A 128 -21.13 13.90 -9.23
C ARG A 128 -21.77 13.91 -10.63
N LYS A 129 -21.31 13.04 -11.54
CA LYS A 129 -21.86 12.93 -12.89
C LYS A 129 -23.32 12.47 -12.85
N GLU A 130 -23.65 11.47 -12.04
CA GLU A 130 -25.03 10.99 -11.87
C GLU A 130 -25.94 12.09 -11.32
N LEU A 131 -25.46 12.86 -10.34
CA LEU A 131 -26.21 13.98 -9.78
C LEU A 131 -26.45 15.08 -10.82
N GLU A 132 -25.44 15.42 -11.62
CA GLU A 132 -25.57 16.37 -12.71
C GLU A 132 -26.56 15.88 -13.77
N GLN A 133 -26.51 14.59 -14.13
CA GLN A 133 -27.47 13.97 -15.03
C GLN A 133 -28.90 14.05 -14.48
N VAL A 134 -29.13 13.68 -13.21
CA VAL A 134 -30.46 13.74 -12.59
C VAL A 134 -30.99 15.18 -12.52
N LYS A 135 -30.11 16.18 -12.33
CA LYS A 135 -30.50 17.59 -12.40
C LYS A 135 -30.96 17.98 -13.81
N GLN A 136 -30.20 17.60 -14.84
CA GLN A 136 -30.58 17.84 -16.23
C GLN A 136 -31.92 17.19 -16.56
N GLU A 137 -32.09 15.91 -16.21
CA GLU A 137 -33.36 15.18 -16.40
C GLU A 137 -34.54 15.85 -15.66
N LYS A 138 -34.31 16.37 -14.44
CA LYS A 138 -35.33 17.11 -13.70
C LYS A 138 -35.69 18.43 -14.38
N GLU A 139 -34.72 19.17 -14.91
CA GLU A 139 -34.97 20.41 -15.65
C GLU A 139 -35.73 20.14 -16.95
N GLU A 140 -35.37 19.08 -17.68
CA GLU A 140 -36.09 18.62 -18.87
C GLU A 140 -37.53 18.20 -18.56
N LEU A 141 -37.75 17.43 -17.49
CA LEU A 141 -39.09 17.06 -17.04
C LEU A 141 -39.90 18.28 -16.58
N GLY A 142 -39.26 19.22 -15.88
CA GLY A 142 -39.88 20.47 -15.45
C GLY A 142 -40.34 21.33 -16.62
N THR A 143 -39.50 21.48 -17.64
CA THR A 143 -39.86 22.19 -18.89
C THR A 143 -40.95 21.48 -19.66
N SER A 144 -40.87 20.15 -19.81
CA SER A 144 -41.92 19.34 -20.43
C SER A 144 -43.26 19.45 -19.70
N CYS A 145 -43.25 19.39 -18.37
CA CYS A 145 -44.43 19.55 -17.53
C CYS A 145 -45.03 20.96 -17.67
N ALA A 146 -44.20 22.01 -17.69
CA ALA A 146 -44.65 23.38 -17.90
C ALA A 146 -45.27 23.57 -19.29
N ILE A 147 -44.67 23.00 -20.34
CA ILE A 147 -45.20 23.04 -21.71
C ILE A 147 -46.54 22.29 -21.79
N ALA A 148 -46.63 21.09 -21.22
CA ALA A 148 -47.87 20.31 -21.18
C ALA A 148 -48.96 21.04 -20.37
N GLY A 149 -48.60 21.63 -19.23
CA GLY A 149 -49.50 22.46 -18.42
C GLY A 149 -50.02 23.68 -19.18
N ALA A 150 -49.15 24.39 -19.91
CA ALA A 150 -49.56 25.51 -20.76
C ALA A 150 -50.54 25.06 -21.85
N ARG A 151 -50.27 23.94 -22.54
CA ARG A 151 -51.20 23.36 -23.52
C ARG A 151 -52.56 23.00 -22.91
N LEU A 152 -52.57 22.44 -21.69
CA LEU A 152 -53.80 22.13 -20.97
C LEU A 152 -54.61 23.39 -20.58
N ILE A 153 -53.97 24.54 -20.40
CA ILE A 153 -54.64 25.83 -20.15
C ILE A 153 -55.13 26.46 -21.47
N ASP A 154 -54.42 26.27 -22.58
CA ASP A 154 -54.82 26.81 -23.88
C ASP A 154 -56.00 26.05 -24.51
N ILE A 155 -56.12 24.74 -24.29
CA ILE A 155 -57.24 23.91 -24.79
C ILE A 155 -58.63 24.41 -24.32
N PRO A 156 -58.87 24.72 -23.02
CA PRO A 156 -60.15 25.27 -22.58
C PRO A 156 -60.41 26.70 -23.09
N LEU A 157 -59.38 27.47 -23.47
CA LEU A 157 -59.56 28.76 -24.12
C LEU A 157 -60.04 28.61 -25.59
N GLN A 158 -59.52 27.59 -26.30
CA GLN A 158 -59.91 27.25 -27.68
C GLN A 158 -61.31 26.61 -27.77
N LEU A 159 -61.78 25.92 -26.72
CA LEU A 159 -63.12 25.31 -26.65
C LEU A 159 -64.26 26.28 -26.26
N SER A 160 -64.07 27.59 -26.38
CA SER A 160 -65.06 28.59 -25.99
C SER A 160 -66.12 29.04 -27.04
N PRO A 161 -66.49 28.34 -28.14
CA PRO A 161 -67.67 28.76 -28.93
C PRO A 161 -69.02 28.29 -28.34
N VAL A 162 -69.02 27.60 -27.20
CA VAL A 162 -70.24 27.07 -26.56
C VAL A 162 -71.34 28.12 -26.27
N PRO A 163 -71.06 29.36 -25.80
CA PRO A 163 -72.13 30.32 -25.56
C PRO A 163 -72.79 30.81 -26.86
N HIS A 164 -72.05 30.88 -27.97
CA HIS A 164 -72.59 31.32 -29.26
C HIS A 164 -73.47 30.25 -29.92
N CYS A 165 -73.08 28.97 -29.84
CA CYS A 165 -73.93 27.87 -30.31
C CYS A 165 -75.23 27.73 -29.49
N ARG A 166 -75.16 27.93 -28.18
CA ARG A 166 -76.35 27.85 -27.30
C ARG A 166 -77.37 28.95 -27.57
N HIS A 167 -76.90 30.18 -27.85
CA HIS A 167 -77.79 31.29 -28.19
C HIS A 167 -78.50 31.07 -29.53
N ASN A 168 -77.78 30.59 -30.56
CA ASN A 168 -78.37 30.28 -31.85
C ASN A 168 -79.38 29.12 -31.80
N LEU A 169 -79.11 28.10 -30.98
CA LEU A 169 -80.06 27.00 -30.76
C LEU A 169 -81.36 27.51 -30.12
N HIS A 170 -81.28 28.34 -29.07
CA HIS A 170 -82.46 28.93 -28.45
C HIS A 170 -83.24 29.85 -29.41
N ARG A 171 -82.54 30.62 -30.25
CA ARG A 171 -83.18 31.49 -31.25
C ARG A 171 -83.92 30.67 -32.32
N SER A 172 -83.30 29.58 -32.81
CA SER A 172 -83.92 28.64 -33.74
C SER A 172 -85.14 27.94 -33.14
N GLN A 173 -85.05 27.51 -31.87
CA GLN A 173 -86.16 26.85 -31.18
C GLN A 173 -87.37 27.78 -30.99
N ARG A 174 -87.14 29.05 -30.66
CA ARG A 174 -88.21 30.07 -30.59
C ARG A 174 -88.84 30.34 -31.95
N HIS A 175 -88.03 30.41 -33.01
CA HIS A 175 -88.55 30.61 -34.37
C HIS A 175 -89.46 29.46 -34.81
N ASN A 176 -89.06 28.21 -34.53
CA ASN A 176 -89.88 27.03 -34.81
C ASN A 176 -91.20 27.02 -34.00
N GLN A 177 -91.18 27.42 -32.72
CA GLN A 177 -92.41 27.55 -31.93
C GLN A 177 -93.35 28.62 -32.49
N CYS A 178 -92.83 29.77 -32.93
CA CYS A 178 -93.65 30.81 -33.57
C CYS A 178 -94.31 30.30 -34.87
N LEU A 179 -93.60 29.52 -35.68
CA LEU A 179 -94.16 28.94 -36.91
C LEU A 179 -95.27 27.93 -36.60
N LEU A 180 -95.10 27.08 -35.57
CA LEU A 180 -96.12 26.14 -35.12
C LEU A 180 -97.38 26.82 -34.58
N LEU A 181 -97.22 27.91 -33.82
CA LEU A 181 -98.36 28.72 -33.36
C LEU A 181 -99.08 29.39 -34.53
N ARG A 182 -98.34 29.86 -35.53
CA ARG A 182 -98.93 30.49 -36.71
C ARG A 182 -99.66 29.48 -37.62
N SER A 183 -99.13 28.27 -37.78
CA SER A 183 -99.81 27.21 -38.53
C SER A 183 -101.03 26.65 -37.79
N SER A 184 -100.99 26.54 -36.46
CA SER A 184 -102.18 26.18 -35.68
C SER A 184 -103.27 27.25 -35.71
N LEU A 185 -102.90 28.54 -35.63
CA LEU A 185 -103.85 29.65 -35.81
C LEU A 185 -104.42 29.71 -37.24
N SER A 186 -103.63 29.37 -38.26
CA SER A 186 -104.09 29.32 -39.66
C SER A 186 -104.98 28.11 -39.98
N SER A 187 -105.01 27.09 -39.11
CA SER A 187 -105.86 25.90 -39.29
C SER A 187 -107.22 26.01 -38.58
N ILE A 188 -107.46 27.10 -37.84
CA ILE A 188 -108.66 27.34 -37.01
C ILE A 188 -109.58 28.43 -37.64
N GLY A 189 -109.20 29.03 -38.76
CA GLY A 189 -110.02 29.97 -39.54
C GLY A 189 -110.33 29.42 -40.92
#